data_AF-A0A6A5YRG6-F1
#
_entry.id   AF-A0A6A5YRG6-F1
#
_cell.length_a   1.000
_cell.length_b   1.000
_cell.length_c   1.000
_cell.angle_alpha   90.00
_cell.angle_beta   90.00
_cell.angle_gamma   90.00
#
_symmetry.space_group_name_H-M   'P 1'
#
loop_
_entity.id
_entity.type
_entity.pdbx_description
1 polymer ?
#
loop_
_entity_poly.entity_id
_entity_poly.type
_entity_poly.pdbx_seq_one_letter_code
_entity_poly.pdbx_strand_id
1 'polypeptide(L)'
;AALSYCWGSKQTRLPTTNGNLRHHLHGIPWDEFPPLFQDVISVCFDLNIRYLWIDALCILQDDTQDWEIESVKMADIYSNSYLTIAATAQPDSTCSLFTDRWTKMHASCAQPQLWIGYDHFKTEYYHSLNVGAPLLRRAWAYQERLLAPRILQVHAEELYWECKAGIRCECGVLDCSTPRSVSTVDGIRLKGLLARVNEPSVSLATLLLGWTDIVCGYTKLSLSHESGRLAALLGIANKFQNPRMGRYFAGM
;
A
#
# COMPACT_ATOMS: atom_id res chain seq x y z
N ALA A 1 10.19 -5.81 4.05
CA ALA A 1 8.80 -5.39 3.80
C ALA A 1 8.68 -3.88 3.99
N ALA A 2 7.59 -3.29 3.53
CA ALA A 2 7.19 -1.92 3.86
C ALA A 2 5.73 -1.91 4.36
N LEU A 3 5.37 -0.99 5.24
CA LEU A 3 4.01 -0.80 5.72
C LEU A 3 3.37 0.43 5.06
N SER A 4 2.20 0.23 4.44
CA SER A 4 1.31 1.30 3.97
C SER A 4 0.09 1.37 4.89
N TYR A 5 -0.12 2.50 5.57
CA TYR A 5 -1.17 2.65 6.57
C TYR A 5 -1.59 4.11 6.73
N CYS A 6 -2.76 4.37 7.32
CA CYS A 6 -3.14 5.72 7.70
C CYS A 6 -2.46 6.13 9.01
N TRP A 7 -1.85 7.31 9.06
CA TRP A 7 -1.14 7.76 10.27
C TRP A 7 -2.05 8.19 11.43
N GLY A 8 -3.34 8.44 11.18
CA GLY A 8 -4.25 8.96 12.21
C GLY A 8 -3.88 10.34 12.73
N SER A 9 -4.36 10.64 13.95
CA SER A 9 -4.12 11.92 14.63
C SER A 9 -2.69 12.00 15.20
N LYS A 10 -2.19 13.21 15.50
CA LYS A 10 -0.82 13.38 16.04
C LYS A 10 -0.58 12.65 17.36
N GLN A 11 -1.61 12.51 18.20
CA GLN A 11 -1.56 11.87 19.52
C GLN A 11 -1.41 10.35 19.44
N THR A 12 -1.65 9.80 18.26
CA THR A 12 -1.88 8.38 18.00
C THR A 12 -0.69 7.72 17.30
N ARG A 13 0.37 8.51 17.04
CA ARG A 13 1.54 8.13 16.26
C ARG A 13 2.69 7.78 17.19
N LEU A 14 3.57 6.92 16.69
CA LEU A 14 4.90 6.66 17.26
C LEU A 14 5.97 7.17 16.27
N PRO A 15 6.19 8.49 16.15
CA PRO A 15 7.17 9.02 15.22
C PRO A 15 8.59 8.98 15.80
N THR A 16 9.58 8.72 14.95
CA THR A 16 10.98 9.03 15.27
C THR A 16 11.22 10.53 15.09
N THR A 17 11.85 11.14 16.08
CA THR A 17 12.22 12.55 16.15
C THR A 17 13.65 12.65 16.67
N ASN A 18 14.30 13.80 16.52
CA ASN A 18 15.63 14.02 17.08
C ASN A 18 15.69 13.77 18.61
N GLY A 19 14.60 14.04 19.33
CA GLY A 19 14.50 13.83 20.77
C GLY A 19 14.48 12.36 21.20
N ASN A 20 13.98 11.45 20.35
CA ASN A 20 13.84 10.02 20.68
C ASN A 20 14.66 9.07 19.78
N LEU A 21 15.40 9.59 18.79
CA LEU A 21 16.19 8.80 17.84
C LEU A 21 17.12 7.80 18.54
N ARG A 22 17.87 8.24 19.57
CA ARG A 22 18.79 7.36 20.32
C ARG A 22 18.05 6.22 21.02
N HIS A 23 16.85 6.48 21.53
CA HIS A 23 15.99 5.47 22.15
C HIS A 23 15.54 4.44 21.10
N HIS A 24 14.99 4.91 19.97
CA HIS A 24 14.53 4.04 18.89
C HIS A 24 15.66 3.19 18.28
N LEU A 25 16.89 3.72 18.19
CA LEU A 25 18.07 2.97 17.72
C LEU A 25 18.53 1.88 18.70
N HIS A 26 18.31 2.05 20.01
CA HIS A 26 18.61 1.02 20.99
C HIS A 26 17.59 -0.11 20.97
N GLY A 27 16.34 0.22 20.66
CA GLY A 27 15.22 -0.70 20.56
C GLY A 27 13.97 -0.07 21.16
N ILE A 28 12.83 -0.31 20.52
CA ILE A 28 11.52 0.14 21.01
C ILE A 28 10.89 -1.04 21.77
N PRO A 29 10.50 -0.86 23.05
CA PRO A 29 9.77 -1.89 23.80
C PRO A 29 8.47 -2.30 23.09
N TRP A 30 8.10 -3.59 23.20
CA TRP A 30 6.94 -4.13 22.50
C TRP A 30 5.65 -3.36 22.79
N ASP A 31 5.41 -3.03 24.06
CA ASP A 31 4.20 -2.37 24.53
C ASP A 31 4.09 -0.90 24.09
N GLU A 32 5.16 -0.30 23.57
CA GLU A 32 5.15 1.04 23.00
C GLU A 32 4.67 1.06 21.54
N PHE A 33 4.74 -0.08 20.84
CA PHE A 33 4.23 -0.17 19.48
C PHE A 33 2.70 -0.08 19.47
N PRO A 34 2.10 0.74 18.60
CA PRO A 34 0.66 0.71 18.36
C PRO A 34 0.20 -0.69 17.92
N PRO A 35 -1.05 -1.09 18.21
CA PRO A 35 -1.57 -2.41 17.83
C PRO A 35 -1.35 -2.77 16.36
N LEU A 36 -1.55 -1.81 15.45
CA LEU A 36 -1.30 -2.04 14.03
C LEU A 36 0.15 -2.47 13.74
N PHE A 37 1.11 -1.83 14.41
CA PHE A 37 2.54 -2.12 14.18
C PHE A 37 2.89 -3.49 14.76
N GLN A 38 2.37 -3.82 15.93
CA GLN A 38 2.54 -5.14 16.54
C GLN A 38 2.04 -6.26 15.61
N ASP A 39 0.85 -6.10 15.03
CA ASP A 39 0.30 -7.08 14.09
C ASP A 39 1.15 -7.21 12.82
N VAL A 40 1.56 -6.09 12.21
CA VAL A 40 2.38 -6.09 11.00
C VAL A 40 3.76 -6.71 11.25
N ILE A 41 4.36 -6.43 12.41
CA ILE A 41 5.64 -7.03 12.84
C ILE A 41 5.46 -8.54 13.01
N SER A 42 4.37 -8.99 13.64
CA SER A 42 4.05 -10.42 13.80
C SER A 42 3.91 -11.12 12.45
N VAL A 43 3.16 -10.52 11.50
CA VAL A 43 3.05 -11.02 10.12
C VAL A 43 4.42 -11.12 9.45
N CYS A 44 5.31 -10.14 9.66
CA CYS A 44 6.66 -10.19 9.10
C CYS A 44 7.48 -11.33 9.70
N PHE A 45 7.38 -11.59 11.01
CA PHE A 45 8.04 -12.72 11.65
C PHE A 45 7.54 -14.06 11.09
N ASP A 46 6.22 -14.23 10.97
CA ASP A 46 5.61 -15.46 10.45
C ASP A 46 6.00 -15.73 8.99
N LEU A 47 6.17 -14.67 8.19
CA LEU A 47 6.64 -14.75 6.81
C LEU A 47 8.17 -14.79 6.67
N ASN A 48 8.91 -14.88 7.78
CA ASN A 48 10.38 -14.87 7.82
C ASN A 48 11.00 -13.63 7.14
N ILE A 49 10.37 -12.47 7.30
CA ILE A 49 10.82 -11.16 6.81
C ILE A 49 11.53 -10.43 7.95
N ARG A 50 12.86 -10.33 7.85
CA ARG A 50 13.71 -9.71 8.89
C ARG A 50 13.58 -8.19 9.02
N TYR A 51 13.32 -7.49 7.91
CA TYR A 51 13.34 -6.03 7.87
C TYR A 51 11.99 -5.48 7.45
N LEU A 52 11.45 -4.55 8.24
CA LEU A 52 10.22 -3.83 7.96
C LEU A 52 10.51 -2.33 7.96
N TRP A 53 10.11 -1.64 6.90
CA TRP A 53 10.18 -0.19 6.82
C TRP A 53 8.81 0.42 7.15
N ILE A 54 8.80 1.35 8.11
CA ILE A 54 7.63 2.15 8.49
C ILE A 54 8.07 3.61 8.45
N ASP A 55 7.44 4.43 7.62
CA ASP A 55 7.80 5.84 7.40
C ASP A 55 7.91 6.64 8.70
N ALA A 56 6.95 6.47 9.62
CA ALA A 56 6.97 7.13 10.92
C ALA A 56 8.19 6.77 11.78
N LEU A 57 8.80 5.59 11.60
CA LEU A 57 9.96 5.15 12.37
C LEU A 57 11.30 5.39 11.64
N CYS A 58 11.29 5.31 10.31
CA CYS A 58 12.50 5.34 9.49
C CYS A 58 12.86 6.73 8.96
N ILE A 59 11.99 7.73 9.15
CA ILE A 59 12.21 9.12 8.74
C ILE A 59 12.13 10.00 10.00
N LEU A 60 13.03 10.97 10.14
CA LEU A 60 13.00 11.97 11.21
C LEU A 60 11.86 12.96 10.95
N GLN A 61 10.80 12.85 11.76
CA GLN A 61 9.55 13.57 11.53
C GLN A 61 9.59 15.05 11.90
N ASP A 62 10.60 15.46 12.67
CA ASP A 62 10.86 16.85 13.06
C ASP A 62 12.04 17.48 12.30
N ASP A 63 12.52 16.83 11.23
CA ASP A 63 13.61 17.31 10.39
C ASP A 63 13.15 17.45 8.92
N THR A 64 13.00 18.69 8.46
CA THR A 64 12.58 19.00 7.09
C THR A 64 13.60 18.51 6.05
N GLN A 65 14.89 18.59 6.35
CA GLN A 65 15.94 18.18 5.41
C GLN A 65 15.95 16.66 5.24
N ASP A 66 15.80 15.92 6.34
CA ASP A 66 15.65 14.47 6.29
C ASP A 66 14.38 14.07 5.52
N TRP A 67 13.26 14.76 5.78
CA TRP A 67 12.02 14.52 5.04
C TRP A 67 12.15 14.74 3.53
N GLU A 68 12.83 15.82 3.10
CA GLU A 68 13.08 16.09 1.68
C GLU A 68 13.90 14.98 1.02
N ILE A 69 14.92 14.47 1.72
CA ILE A 69 15.76 13.37 1.23
C ILE A 69 14.97 12.05 1.15
N GLU A 70 14.27 11.69 2.22
CA GLU A 70 13.59 10.41 2.34
C GLU A 70 12.31 10.35 1.49
N SER A 71 11.57 11.46 1.35
CA SER A 71 10.36 11.52 0.51
C SER A 71 10.65 11.20 -0.96
N VAL A 72 11.83 11.59 -1.48
CA VAL A 72 12.28 11.24 -2.84
C VAL A 72 12.60 9.74 -2.94
N LYS A 73 13.15 9.14 -1.87
CA LYS A 73 13.48 7.71 -1.83
C LYS A 73 12.27 6.80 -1.64
N MET A 74 11.13 7.30 -1.15
CA MET A 74 9.93 6.49 -0.90
C MET A 74 9.55 5.65 -2.13
N ALA A 75 9.63 6.22 -3.33
CA ALA A 75 9.33 5.51 -4.57
C ALA A 75 10.19 4.25 -4.75
N ASP A 76 11.48 4.35 -4.42
CA ASP A 76 12.44 3.25 -4.49
C ASP A 76 12.24 2.25 -3.36
N ILE A 77 11.95 2.71 -2.14
CA ILE A 77 11.69 1.85 -0.98
C ILE A 77 10.51 0.92 -1.26
N TYR A 78 9.38 1.48 -1.71
CA TYR A 78 8.22 0.65 -2.08
C TYR A 78 8.50 -0.19 -3.33
N SER A 79 9.15 0.35 -4.36
CA SER A 79 9.51 -0.38 -5.59
C SER A 79 10.42 -1.60 -5.36
N ASN A 80 11.26 -1.56 -4.33
CA ASN A 80 12.23 -2.61 -4.01
C ASN A 80 11.84 -3.43 -2.78
N SER A 81 10.69 -3.15 -2.17
CA SER A 81 10.17 -3.94 -1.06
C SER A 81 9.89 -5.39 -1.50
N TYR A 82 10.25 -6.36 -0.65
CA TYR A 82 9.91 -7.77 -0.88
C TYR A 82 8.38 -7.97 -0.91
N LEU A 83 7.72 -7.36 0.07
CA LEU A 83 6.28 -7.33 0.28
C LEU A 83 5.91 -5.98 0.90
N THR A 84 4.86 -5.35 0.41
CA THR A 84 4.18 -4.26 1.12
C THR A 84 2.95 -4.82 1.83
N ILE A 85 2.80 -4.53 3.11
CA ILE A 85 1.58 -4.83 3.86
C ILE A 85 0.78 -3.54 3.93
N ALA A 86 -0.46 -3.56 3.45
CA ALA A 86 -1.35 -2.41 3.45
C ALA A 86 -2.49 -2.63 4.45
N ALA A 87 -2.55 -1.76 5.46
CA ALA A 87 -3.63 -1.72 6.44
C ALA A 87 -4.87 -1.00 5.84
N THR A 88 -5.43 -1.58 4.78
CA THR A 88 -6.35 -0.87 3.89
C THR A 88 -7.61 -0.37 4.59
N ALA A 89 -8.16 -1.18 5.50
CA ALA A 89 -9.37 -0.86 6.25
C ALA A 89 -9.16 0.05 7.47
N GLN A 90 -7.91 0.20 7.94
CA GLN A 90 -7.66 0.86 9.22
C GLN A 90 -7.54 2.39 9.06
N PRO A 91 -8.26 3.17 9.88
CA PRO A 91 -8.22 4.63 9.82
C PRO A 91 -6.93 5.21 10.44
N ASP A 92 -6.26 4.45 11.31
CA ASP A 92 -5.02 4.83 11.99
C ASP A 92 -4.25 3.62 12.55
N SER A 93 -3.10 3.86 13.17
CA SER A 93 -2.25 2.84 13.79
C SER A 93 -2.73 2.31 15.15
N THR A 94 -3.74 2.93 15.77
CA THR A 94 -4.27 2.46 17.06
C THR A 94 -5.21 1.28 16.94
N CYS A 95 -5.73 1.04 15.73
CA CYS A 95 -6.54 -0.12 15.42
C CYS A 95 -5.65 -1.33 15.13
N SER A 96 -6.09 -2.54 15.52
CA SER A 96 -5.45 -3.77 15.08
C SER A 96 -5.54 -3.90 13.55
N LEU A 97 -4.54 -4.51 12.92
CA LEU A 97 -4.58 -4.89 11.50
C LEU A 97 -5.78 -5.81 11.22
N PHE A 98 -6.09 -6.66 12.20
CA PHE A 98 -7.08 -7.73 12.12
C PHE A 98 -8.36 -7.33 12.88
N THR A 99 -9.44 -7.12 12.13
CA THR A 99 -10.80 -6.97 12.68
C THR A 99 -11.38 -8.30 13.23
N ASP A 100 -12.48 -8.24 13.98
CA ASP A 100 -13.11 -9.38 14.65
C ASP A 100 -13.31 -10.65 13.81
N ARG A 101 -13.49 -10.54 12.49
CA ARG A 101 -13.59 -11.71 11.60
C ARG A 101 -12.33 -12.58 11.61
N TRP A 102 -11.18 -11.98 11.87
CA TRP A 102 -9.86 -12.61 11.84
C TRP A 102 -9.48 -13.18 13.20
N THR A 103 -10.02 -12.59 14.27
CA THR A 103 -9.69 -12.91 15.66
C THR A 103 -10.76 -13.74 16.35
N LYS A 104 -11.97 -13.86 15.78
CA LYS A 104 -12.97 -14.83 16.23
C LYS A 104 -12.37 -16.24 16.10
N MET A 105 -11.88 -16.75 17.22
CA MET A 105 -11.58 -18.16 17.43
C MET A 105 -12.73 -18.98 16.85
N HIS A 106 -12.47 -19.75 15.79
CA HIS A 106 -13.15 -21.03 15.68
C HIS A 106 -12.82 -21.78 16.98
N ALA A 107 -13.85 -22.07 17.78
CA ALA A 107 -13.77 -22.50 19.18
C ALA A 107 -12.92 -23.76 19.47
N SER A 108 -12.24 -24.31 18.46
CA SER A 108 -11.46 -25.53 18.49
C SER A 108 -9.94 -25.33 18.48
N CYS A 109 -9.39 -24.10 18.43
CA CYS A 109 -7.93 -23.91 18.37
C CYS A 109 -7.39 -23.08 19.54
N ALA A 110 -6.44 -23.66 20.29
CA ALA A 110 -5.84 -23.09 21.50
C ALA A 110 -4.69 -22.10 21.23
N GLN A 111 -4.41 -21.76 19.97
CA GLN A 111 -3.42 -20.75 19.59
C GLN A 111 -3.97 -19.84 18.48
N PRO A 112 -3.64 -18.54 18.48
CA PRO A 112 -3.95 -17.65 17.37
C PRO A 112 -3.16 -18.15 16.15
N GLN A 113 -3.87 -18.75 15.20
CA GLN A 113 -3.35 -19.06 13.88
C GLN A 113 -4.02 -18.09 12.90
N LEU A 114 -3.26 -17.54 11.95
CA LEU A 114 -3.82 -16.80 10.83
C LEU A 114 -4.65 -17.77 9.97
N TRP A 115 -5.97 -17.75 10.14
CA TRP A 115 -6.89 -18.53 9.32
C TRP A 115 -7.24 -17.73 8.06
N ILE A 116 -7.03 -18.32 6.88
CA ILE A 116 -7.60 -17.84 5.63
C ILE A 116 -9.06 -18.30 5.63
N GLY A 117 -9.97 -17.37 5.91
CA GLY A 117 -11.39 -17.66 6.10
C GLY A 117 -12.10 -17.66 4.74
N TYR A 118 -12.60 -18.82 4.32
CA TYR A 118 -13.40 -18.98 3.11
C TYR A 118 -14.86 -18.51 3.29
N ASP A 119 -15.10 -17.45 4.07
CA ASP A 119 -16.43 -17.01 4.49
C ASP A 119 -16.81 -15.64 3.91
N HIS A 120 -16.42 -15.39 2.66
CA HIS A 120 -17.18 -14.46 1.84
C HIS A 120 -18.34 -15.24 1.25
N PHE A 121 -19.53 -15.08 1.83
CA PHE A 121 -20.75 -15.47 1.15
C PHE A 121 -20.69 -14.90 -0.27
N LYS A 122 -20.91 -15.76 -1.28
CA LYS A 122 -21.02 -15.42 -2.70
C LYS A 122 -22.24 -14.51 -2.96
N THR A 123 -22.41 -13.44 -2.21
CA THR A 123 -23.38 -12.41 -2.52
C THR A 123 -22.76 -11.55 -3.60
N GLU A 124 -23.50 -11.40 -4.70
CA GLU A 124 -23.15 -10.73 -5.98
C GLU A 124 -22.75 -9.24 -5.87
N TYR A 125 -22.36 -8.76 -4.69
CA TYR A 125 -21.96 -7.38 -4.48
C TYR A 125 -20.50 -7.18 -4.91
N TYR A 126 -20.35 -6.40 -5.97
CA TYR A 126 -19.14 -5.79 -6.51
C TYR A 126 -17.90 -5.83 -5.60
N HIS A 127 -16.87 -6.58 -6.00
CA HIS A 127 -15.54 -6.52 -5.39
C HIS A 127 -14.93 -5.16 -5.72
N SER A 128 -15.01 -4.22 -4.78
CA SER A 128 -14.45 -2.89 -4.92
C SER A 128 -13.42 -2.65 -3.83
N LEU A 129 -12.15 -2.54 -4.25
CA LEU A 129 -11.05 -2.20 -3.34
C LEU A 129 -11.28 -0.86 -2.63
N ASN A 130 -12.10 0.04 -3.17
CA ASN A 130 -12.25 1.37 -2.61
C ASN A 130 -13.31 1.47 -1.48
N VAL A 131 -14.14 0.44 -1.30
CA VAL A 131 -15.17 0.42 -0.26
C VAL A 131 -14.53 0.08 1.09
N GLY A 132 -14.84 0.86 2.12
CA GLY A 132 -14.27 0.65 3.46
C GLY A 132 -12.74 0.77 3.51
N ALA A 133 -12.13 1.49 2.56
CA ALA A 133 -10.68 1.55 2.38
C ALA A 133 -10.12 2.98 2.62
N PRO A 134 -10.08 3.48 3.87
CA PRO A 134 -9.55 4.80 4.19
C PRO A 134 -8.14 5.03 3.65
N LEU A 135 -7.28 4.00 3.65
CA LEU A 135 -5.92 4.08 3.12
C LEU A 135 -5.89 4.49 1.65
N LEU A 136 -6.73 3.88 0.81
CA LEU A 136 -6.74 4.12 -0.63
C LEU A 136 -7.26 5.49 -1.02
N ARG A 137 -7.79 6.27 -0.06
CA ARG A 137 -8.13 7.68 -0.28
C ARG A 137 -6.92 8.60 -0.18
N ARG A 138 -5.77 8.13 0.34
CA ARG A 138 -4.57 8.95 0.52
C ARG A 138 -3.75 8.99 -0.77
N ALA A 139 -3.33 10.19 -1.16
CA ALA A 139 -2.45 10.38 -2.33
C ALA A 139 -1.16 9.57 -2.26
N TRP A 140 -0.48 9.55 -1.10
CA TRP A 140 0.75 8.78 -0.91
C TRP A 140 0.52 7.27 -1.09
N ALA A 141 -0.58 6.73 -0.57
CA ALA A 141 -0.93 5.31 -0.71
C ALA A 141 -1.04 4.86 -2.17
N TYR A 142 -1.30 5.78 -3.10
CA TYR A 142 -1.34 5.49 -4.54
C TYR A 142 0.02 5.05 -5.08
N GLN A 143 1.08 5.79 -4.73
CA GLN A 143 2.46 5.45 -5.08
C GLN A 143 2.90 4.17 -4.37
N GLU A 144 2.63 4.08 -3.07
CA GLU A 144 2.98 2.93 -2.24
C GLU A 144 2.39 1.64 -2.82
N ARG A 145 1.12 1.69 -3.24
CA ARG A 145 0.44 0.58 -3.91
C ARG A 145 1.02 0.29 -5.29
N LEU A 146 1.02 1.26 -6.21
CA LEU A 146 1.35 0.99 -7.62
C LEU A 146 2.82 0.60 -7.83
N LEU A 147 3.73 1.13 -7.00
CA LEU A 147 5.15 0.84 -7.14
C LEU A 147 5.57 -0.48 -6.50
N ALA A 148 4.88 -0.92 -5.44
CA ALA A 148 5.17 -2.17 -4.76
C ALA A 148 5.10 -3.39 -5.70
N PRO A 149 6.15 -4.24 -5.79
CA PRO A 149 6.12 -5.45 -6.62
C PRO A 149 5.00 -6.42 -6.21
N ARG A 150 4.74 -6.51 -4.91
CA ARG A 150 3.75 -7.35 -4.25
C ARG A 150 3.17 -6.58 -3.07
N ILE A 151 1.85 -6.50 -2.98
CA ILE A 151 1.16 -5.85 -1.88
C ILE A 151 0.05 -6.77 -1.37
N LEU A 152 0.06 -7.04 -0.07
CA LEU A 152 -1.02 -7.69 0.66
C LEU A 152 -1.88 -6.60 1.27
N GLN A 153 -3.09 -6.42 0.76
CA GLN A 153 -4.06 -5.46 1.25
C GLN A 153 -5.01 -6.13 2.23
N VAL A 154 -4.99 -5.68 3.48
CA VAL A 154 -5.86 -6.15 4.54
C VAL A 154 -7.10 -5.28 4.60
N HIS A 155 -8.21 -5.80 4.06
CA HIS A 155 -9.50 -5.14 4.13
C HIS A 155 -10.32 -5.66 5.32
N ALA A 156 -11.42 -4.96 5.60
CA ALA A 156 -12.33 -5.30 6.67
C ALA A 156 -13.04 -6.64 6.43
N GLU A 157 -13.16 -7.09 5.17
CA GLU A 157 -13.97 -8.27 4.77
C GLU A 157 -13.19 -9.37 4.03
N GLU A 158 -12.07 -9.04 3.37
CA GLU A 158 -11.12 -10.05 2.84
C GLU A 158 -9.66 -9.58 2.75
N LEU A 159 -8.74 -10.49 2.40
CA LEU A 159 -7.41 -10.15 1.91
C LEU A 159 -7.40 -10.02 0.39
N TYR A 160 -6.62 -9.06 -0.11
CA TYR A 160 -6.28 -8.96 -1.53
C TYR A 160 -4.78 -9.04 -1.72
N TRP A 161 -4.37 -9.90 -2.64
CA TRP A 161 -2.99 -9.95 -3.13
C TRP A 161 -2.90 -9.25 -4.47
N GLU A 162 -2.09 -8.20 -4.57
CA GLU A 162 -1.85 -7.52 -5.84
C GLU A 162 -0.35 -7.55 -6.20
N CYS A 163 -0.05 -7.92 -7.43
CA CYS A 163 1.30 -7.92 -7.99
C CYS A 163 1.30 -7.47 -9.45
N LYS A 164 2.47 -7.48 -10.09
CA LYS A 164 2.61 -7.10 -11.52
C LYS A 164 1.81 -7.97 -12.49
N ALA A 165 1.46 -9.20 -12.10
CA ALA A 165 0.70 -10.14 -12.93
C ALA A 165 -0.82 -10.02 -12.76
N GLY A 166 -1.30 -9.39 -11.68
CA GLY A 166 -2.72 -9.31 -11.40
C GLY A 166 -3.04 -9.12 -9.92
N ILE A 167 -4.34 -9.13 -9.63
CA ILE A 167 -4.89 -9.22 -8.28
C ILE A 167 -5.54 -10.57 -8.05
N ARG A 168 -5.53 -11.01 -6.81
CA ARG A 168 -6.25 -12.17 -6.28
C ARG A 168 -6.95 -11.73 -5.00
N CYS A 169 -8.10 -12.31 -4.71
CA CYS A 169 -8.81 -12.07 -3.46
C CYS A 169 -8.96 -13.38 -2.69
N GLU A 170 -9.08 -13.29 -1.38
CA GLU A 170 -9.22 -14.44 -0.48
C GLU A 170 -10.38 -15.36 -0.89
N CYS A 171 -11.50 -14.77 -1.33
CA CYS A 171 -12.68 -15.55 -1.73
C CYS A 171 -12.58 -16.18 -3.13
N GLY A 172 -11.54 -15.85 -3.90
CA GLY A 172 -11.27 -16.41 -5.24
C GLY A 172 -12.16 -15.88 -6.38
N VAL A 173 -13.05 -14.91 -6.14
CA VAL A 173 -13.91 -14.34 -7.19
C VAL A 173 -13.08 -13.63 -8.26
N LEU A 174 -12.06 -12.87 -7.86
CA LEU A 174 -11.16 -12.18 -8.78
C LEU A 174 -10.25 -13.15 -9.57
N ASP A 175 -10.12 -14.39 -9.11
CA ASP A 175 -9.29 -15.43 -9.74
C ASP A 175 -10.02 -16.06 -10.93
N CYS A 176 -11.36 -16.11 -10.87
CA CYS A 176 -12.23 -16.73 -11.88
C CYS A 176 -12.62 -15.77 -13.01
N SER A 177 -12.48 -14.46 -12.80
CA SER A 177 -12.83 -13.45 -13.80
C SER A 177 -11.86 -13.44 -14.98
N THR A 178 -12.38 -13.71 -16.17
CA THR A 178 -11.66 -13.40 -17.42
C THR A 178 -11.32 -11.91 -17.48
N PRO A 179 -10.24 -11.49 -18.15
CA PRO A 179 -9.80 -10.07 -18.22
C PRO A 179 -10.83 -9.08 -18.79
N ARG A 180 -11.98 -9.57 -19.27
CA ARG A 180 -13.04 -8.80 -19.93
C ARG A 180 -14.20 -8.39 -19.02
N SER A 181 -14.41 -9.00 -17.85
CA SER A 181 -15.59 -8.73 -17.01
C SER A 181 -15.34 -7.88 -15.76
N VAL A 182 -14.08 -7.56 -15.43
CA VAL A 182 -13.74 -6.68 -14.29
C VAL A 182 -13.37 -5.31 -14.82
N SER A 183 -14.38 -4.50 -15.08
CA SER A 183 -14.26 -3.11 -15.52
C SER A 183 -13.89 -2.13 -14.40
N THR A 184 -13.59 -2.60 -13.18
CA THR A 184 -13.61 -1.75 -11.97
C THR A 184 -12.40 -1.82 -11.06
N VAL A 185 -11.30 -2.49 -11.43
CA VAL A 185 -10.07 -2.41 -10.63
C VAL A 185 -8.98 -1.74 -11.45
N ASP A 186 -9.10 -0.41 -11.56
CA ASP A 186 -8.18 0.50 -12.25
C ASP A 186 -6.70 0.19 -11.92
N GLY A 187 -6.39 -0.21 -10.69
CA GLY A 187 -5.02 -0.53 -10.26
C GLY A 187 -4.38 -1.78 -10.90
N ILE A 188 -5.16 -2.80 -11.30
CA ILE A 188 -4.60 -4.07 -11.84
C ILE A 188 -3.87 -3.81 -13.16
N ARG A 189 -4.52 -3.09 -14.08
CA ARG A 189 -3.95 -2.81 -15.40
C ARG A 189 -2.74 -1.89 -15.28
N LEU A 190 -2.80 -0.93 -14.35
CA LEU A 190 -1.76 0.08 -14.18
C LEU A 190 -0.46 -0.49 -13.63
N LYS A 191 -0.49 -1.37 -12.63
CA LYS A 191 0.74 -1.97 -12.09
C LYS A 191 1.43 -2.88 -13.13
N GLY A 192 0.66 -3.70 -13.84
CA GLY A 192 1.19 -4.52 -14.93
C GLY A 192 1.77 -3.68 -16.07
N LEU A 193 1.09 -2.58 -16.44
CA LEU A 193 1.58 -1.63 -17.44
C LEU A 193 2.87 -0.93 -16.99
N LEU A 194 2.95 -0.44 -15.75
CA LEU A 194 4.14 0.18 -15.17
C LEU A 194 5.36 -0.75 -15.24
N ALA A 195 5.17 -2.06 -15.05
CA ALA A 195 6.24 -3.04 -15.15
C ALA A 195 6.74 -3.26 -16.59
N ARG A 196 5.92 -2.94 -17.59
CA ARG A 196 6.13 -3.23 -19.01
C ARG A 196 6.26 -1.97 -19.86
N VAL A 197 6.33 -0.79 -19.23
CA VAL A 197 6.21 0.50 -19.90
C VAL A 197 7.22 0.68 -21.04
N ASN A 198 8.40 0.06 -20.92
CA ASN A 198 9.49 0.12 -21.89
C ASN A 198 9.59 -1.13 -22.79
N GLU A 199 8.63 -2.06 -22.71
CA GLU A 199 8.58 -3.17 -23.66
C GLU A 199 8.12 -2.69 -25.05
N PRO A 200 8.80 -3.11 -26.13
CA PRO A 200 8.40 -2.77 -27.50
C PRO A 200 6.98 -3.22 -27.86
N SER A 201 6.47 -4.25 -27.18
CA SER A 201 5.12 -4.82 -27.39
C SER A 201 3.99 -3.88 -26.93
N VAL A 202 4.27 -2.90 -26.07
CA VAL A 202 3.26 -1.96 -25.57
C VAL A 202 3.07 -0.82 -26.57
N SER A 203 1.82 -0.62 -27.03
CA SER A 203 1.50 0.44 -28.00
C SER A 203 1.47 1.83 -27.36
N LEU A 204 1.74 2.87 -28.15
CA LEU A 204 1.66 4.27 -27.68
C LEU A 204 0.25 4.61 -27.15
N ALA A 205 -0.81 4.12 -27.79
CA ALA A 205 -2.18 4.32 -27.31
C ALA A 205 -2.39 3.72 -25.91
N THR A 206 -1.84 2.53 -25.64
CA THR A 206 -1.91 1.91 -24.30
C THR A 206 -1.16 2.74 -23.26
N LEU A 207 0.00 3.28 -23.62
CA LEU A 207 0.79 4.15 -22.74
C LEU A 207 0.03 5.44 -22.40
N LEU A 208 -0.57 6.10 -23.39
CA LEU A 208 -1.32 7.35 -23.20
C LEU A 208 -2.59 7.14 -22.35
N LEU A 209 -3.34 6.07 -22.62
CA LEU A 209 -4.51 5.70 -21.81
C LEU A 209 -4.09 5.38 -20.38
N GLY A 210 -3.06 4.55 -20.20
CA GLY A 210 -2.56 4.20 -18.87
C GLY A 210 -2.06 5.40 -18.06
N TRP A 211 -1.38 6.35 -18.70
CA TRP A 211 -0.98 7.59 -18.04
C TRP A 211 -2.20 8.45 -17.65
N THR A 212 -3.19 8.54 -18.53
CA THR A 212 -4.44 9.25 -18.26
C THR A 212 -5.19 8.62 -17.08
N ASP A 213 -5.26 7.29 -17.03
CA ASP A 213 -5.85 6.54 -15.92
C ASP A 213 -5.08 6.78 -14.61
N ILE A 214 -3.74 6.81 -14.64
CA ILE A 214 -2.89 7.14 -13.49
C ILE A 214 -3.25 8.53 -12.95
N VAL A 215 -3.27 9.55 -13.82
CA VAL A 215 -3.56 10.94 -13.45
C VAL A 215 -5.01 11.09 -12.97
N CYS A 216 -5.98 10.48 -13.66
CA CYS A 216 -7.38 10.51 -13.27
C CYS A 216 -7.65 9.82 -11.93
N GLY A 217 -6.97 8.70 -11.65
CA GLY A 217 -7.03 8.03 -10.36
C GLY A 217 -6.43 8.88 -9.25
N TYR A 218 -5.24 9.42 -9.48
CA TYR A 218 -4.51 10.23 -8.51
C TYR A 218 -5.24 11.53 -8.13
N THR A 219 -5.81 12.22 -9.11
CA THR A 219 -6.52 13.51 -8.91
C THR A 219 -7.79 13.41 -8.07
N LYS A 220 -8.36 12.20 -7.92
CA LYS A 220 -9.53 11.94 -7.07
C LYS A 220 -9.18 11.71 -5.59
N LEU A 221 -7.89 11.62 -5.26
CA LEU A 221 -7.43 11.26 -3.91
C LEU A 221 -7.42 12.47 -2.97
N SER A 222 -7.66 12.20 -1.69
CA SER A 222 -7.57 13.18 -0.62
C SER A 222 -6.11 13.49 -0.31
N LEU A 223 -5.81 14.78 -0.23
CA LEU A 223 -4.48 15.30 0.03
C LEU A 223 -4.44 15.92 1.41
N SER A 224 -3.48 15.50 2.22
CA SER A 224 -3.25 16.09 3.54
C SER A 224 -2.57 17.46 3.45
N HIS A 225 -1.72 17.67 2.43
CA HIS A 225 -0.99 18.92 2.18
C HIS A 225 -0.78 19.12 0.67
N GLU A 226 -1.03 20.34 0.16
CA GLU A 226 -0.88 20.66 -1.27
C GLU A 226 0.57 20.53 -1.76
N SER A 227 1.55 20.84 -0.91
CA SER A 227 2.99 20.72 -1.22
C SER A 227 3.43 19.27 -1.51
N GLY A 228 2.79 18.28 -0.89
CA GLY A 228 3.08 16.86 -1.11
C GLY A 228 2.45 16.27 -2.39
N ARG A 229 1.62 17.04 -3.11
CA ARG A 229 0.85 16.55 -4.27
C ARG A 229 1.74 16.10 -5.41
N LEU A 230 2.79 16.84 -5.73
CA LEU A 230 3.68 16.44 -6.82
C LEU A 230 4.64 15.34 -6.39
N ALA A 231 5.12 15.39 -5.15
CA ALA A 231 6.03 14.39 -4.60
C ALA A 231 5.41 12.98 -4.61
N ALA A 232 4.13 12.85 -4.24
CA ALA A 232 3.44 11.56 -4.22
C ALA A 232 3.09 10.99 -5.61
N LEU A 233 3.15 11.78 -6.69
CA LEU A 233 3.01 11.28 -8.07
C LEU A 233 4.36 11.08 -8.77
N LEU A 234 5.40 11.79 -8.32
CA LEU A 234 6.70 11.86 -8.97
C LEU A 234 7.35 10.48 -9.14
N GLY A 235 7.27 9.61 -8.15
CA GLY A 235 7.82 8.26 -8.25
C GLY A 235 7.14 7.41 -9.33
N ILE A 236 5.82 7.54 -9.47
CA ILE A 236 5.08 6.88 -10.56
C ILE A 236 5.49 7.48 -11.91
N ALA A 237 5.54 8.82 -12.00
CA ALA A 237 5.90 9.53 -13.22
C ALA A 237 7.30 9.13 -13.73
N ASN A 238 8.29 9.10 -12.83
CA ASN A 238 9.66 8.68 -13.14
C ASN A 238 9.70 7.23 -13.65
N LYS A 239 8.92 6.33 -13.06
CA LYS A 239 8.86 4.94 -13.50
C LYS A 239 8.08 4.76 -14.81
N PHE A 240 7.12 5.63 -15.10
CA PHE A 240 6.31 5.60 -16.32
C PHE A 240 7.01 6.22 -17.54
N GLN A 241 8.20 6.83 -17.37
CA GLN A 241 8.91 7.47 -18.48
C GLN A 241 9.17 6.50 -19.63
N ASN A 242 8.72 6.90 -20.83
CA ASN A 242 8.96 6.19 -22.08
C ASN A 242 9.33 7.20 -23.19
N PRO A 243 10.42 7.00 -23.95
CA PRO A 243 10.86 7.96 -24.98
C PRO A 243 9.81 8.29 -26.05
N ARG A 244 8.88 7.36 -26.33
CA ARG A 244 7.80 7.56 -27.32
C ARG A 244 6.70 8.50 -26.85
N MET A 245 6.63 8.78 -25.55
CA MET A 245 5.65 9.70 -24.95
C MET A 245 6.17 11.14 -24.85
N GLY A 246 7.42 11.39 -25.24
CA GLY A 246 8.10 12.65 -25.01
C GLY A 246 8.76 12.73 -23.64
N ARG A 247 9.20 13.92 -23.26
CA ARG A 247 9.86 14.19 -21.97
C ARG A 247 8.82 14.67 -20.96
N TYR A 248 8.77 14.02 -19.80
CA TYR A 248 7.95 14.47 -18.68
C TYR A 248 8.48 15.79 -18.13
N PHE A 249 7.62 16.80 -18.03
CA PHE A 249 7.91 18.09 -17.43
C PHE A 249 6.96 18.27 -16.23
N ALA A 250 7.37 17.76 -15.07
CA ALA A 250 6.74 17.97 -13.75
C ALA A 250 5.23 18.24 -13.78
N GLY A 251 4.41 17.19 -13.75
CA GLY A 251 2.95 17.29 -13.77
C GLY A 251 2.33 17.37 -15.17
N MET A 252 3.13 17.42 -16.25
CA MET A 252 2.71 17.34 -17.66
C MET A 252 3.58 16.37 -18.45
#